data_AF-W1U0P9-F1
#
_entry.id   AF-W1U0P9-F1
#
_cell.length_a   1.000
_cell.length_b   1.000
_cell.length_c   1.000
_cell.angle_alpha   90.00
_cell.angle_beta   90.00
_cell.angle_gamma   90.00
#
_symmetry.space_group_name_H-M   'P 1'
#
loop_
_entity.id
_entity.type
_entity.pdbx_description
1 polymer ?
#
loop_
_entity_poly.entity_id
_entity_poly.type
_entity_poly.pdbx_seq_one_letter_code
_entity_poly.pdbx_strand_id
1 'polypeptide(L)'
;MSKRLTGLLSAALVALPLTLWAAPIQTVDVSVQTGTGRLAPSVADRIEASVKVIGERVLVGQPSETVAAHAGEYGKVLADVAGRVISGYVVTDVEVRADAATRLVLVLTPYGEHVQEVHTAVDYGNLSPTVHALMASDLAAIDERINALLIGLPLGALDWVGGISDTLVKDEFARRLPEFNAKLEITPAAVTNAKIYLLPQGLTVRTGRVRMASETVPRIFINGAAERVRAVLPEYIGAPQAFLERHREEIAARLLQTAKEDPFISRYDLDLTGTLTIGEELTYTINASTDTWLIDANVALDLGREEKNTRVRGTLGKRVTDHDTFFADVDFFPHDVSWDIATGYMHRFGVGTYLGYRYEWTEPQQTAFLRQEFGPHWYLRWDHELSPSTDSVSVGYRFQDYLGVELIRDEDDYWVRVIGHI
;
A
#
# COMPACT_ATOMS: atom_id res chain seq x y z
N MET A 1 55.76 -97.43 -27.55
CA MET A 1 55.77 -96.53 -26.37
C MET A 1 54.65 -95.50 -26.62
N SER A 2 53.65 -95.22 -25.79
CA SER A 2 53.25 -95.59 -24.43
C SER A 2 51.71 -95.43 -24.28
N LYS A 3 51.11 -96.42 -23.61
CA LYS A 3 49.82 -96.55 -22.91
C LYS A 3 48.94 -95.31 -22.57
N ARG A 4 47.62 -95.49 -22.84
CA ARG A 4 46.42 -95.38 -21.93
C ARG A 4 45.96 -93.95 -21.55
N LEU A 5 44.69 -93.58 -21.25
CA LEU A 5 43.40 -94.23 -20.96
C LEU A 5 42.31 -93.11 -20.92
N THR A 6 41.01 -93.43 -21.16
CA THR A 6 39.76 -92.83 -20.58
C THR A 6 39.48 -91.31 -20.69
N GLY A 7 38.26 -90.79 -20.87
CA GLY A 7 36.91 -91.35 -20.79
C GLY A 7 35.86 -90.24 -21.04
N LEU A 8 34.61 -90.66 -21.29
CA LEU A 8 33.40 -89.83 -21.43
C LEU A 8 33.20 -88.86 -20.25
N LEU A 9 32.69 -87.66 -20.53
CA LEU A 9 31.93 -86.86 -19.57
C LEU A 9 30.80 -86.11 -20.27
N SER A 10 29.59 -86.65 -20.10
CA SER A 10 28.30 -85.98 -20.32
C SER A 10 28.15 -84.82 -19.34
N ALA A 11 27.80 -83.64 -19.85
CA ALA A 11 27.29 -82.54 -19.02
C ALA A 11 25.75 -82.55 -19.09
N ALA A 12 25.12 -83.04 -18.03
CA ALA A 12 23.68 -82.88 -17.80
C ALA A 12 23.43 -81.44 -17.32
N LEU A 13 22.71 -80.65 -18.11
CA LEU A 13 22.24 -79.32 -17.74
C LEU A 13 21.03 -79.48 -16.82
N VAL A 14 21.25 -79.35 -15.51
CA VAL A 14 20.17 -79.31 -14.51
C VAL A 14 19.55 -77.91 -14.55
N ALA A 15 18.30 -77.82 -15.00
CA ALA A 15 17.48 -76.62 -14.86
C ALA A 15 17.06 -76.48 -13.39
N LEU A 16 17.70 -75.56 -12.67
CA LEU A 16 17.21 -75.08 -11.37
C LEU A 16 16.06 -74.09 -11.61
N PRO A 17 14.91 -74.23 -10.93
CA PRO A 17 13.89 -73.19 -10.95
C PRO A 17 14.44 -71.98 -10.17
N LEU A 18 14.71 -70.88 -10.87
CA LEU A 18 14.89 -69.58 -10.26
C LEU A 18 13.55 -69.19 -9.64
N THR A 19 13.41 -69.34 -8.33
CA THR A 19 12.35 -68.67 -7.58
C THR A 19 12.67 -67.18 -7.59
N LEU A 20 12.00 -66.42 -8.45
CA LEU A 20 11.95 -64.96 -8.37
C LEU A 20 11.40 -64.59 -6.98
N TRP A 21 12.24 -63.98 -6.13
CA TRP A 21 11.76 -63.34 -4.91
C TRP A 21 11.04 -62.07 -5.33
N ALA A 22 9.72 -62.05 -5.15
CA ALA A 22 8.89 -60.88 -5.40
C ALA A 22 9.41 -59.66 -4.61
N ALA A 23 9.69 -58.57 -5.32
CA ALA A 23 10.09 -57.33 -4.67
C ALA A 23 8.90 -56.77 -3.85
N PRO A 24 9.13 -56.33 -2.60
CA PRO A 24 8.08 -55.68 -1.83
C PRO A 24 7.72 -54.34 -2.45
N ILE A 25 6.45 -53.94 -2.33
CA ILE A 25 5.99 -52.61 -2.73
C ILE A 25 6.67 -51.56 -1.84
N GLN A 26 7.31 -50.57 -2.46
CA GLN A 26 8.06 -49.51 -1.79
C GLN A 26 7.31 -48.19 -1.77
N THR A 27 6.56 -47.89 -2.83
CA THR A 27 5.84 -46.63 -3.00
C THR A 27 4.50 -46.86 -3.66
N VAL A 28 3.56 -45.93 -3.42
CA VAL A 28 2.22 -45.94 -4.03
C VAL A 28 1.97 -44.57 -4.65
N ASP A 29 1.66 -44.55 -5.94
CA ASP A 29 1.20 -43.36 -6.66
C ASP A 29 -0.30 -43.49 -6.95
N VAL A 30 -1.04 -42.41 -6.75
CA VAL A 30 -2.48 -42.36 -6.95
C VAL A 30 -2.81 -41.35 -8.03
N SER A 31 -3.74 -41.71 -8.91
CA SER A 31 -4.33 -40.80 -9.88
C SER A 31 -5.84 -40.94 -9.87
N VAL A 32 -6.55 -39.82 -10.01
CA VAL A 32 -8.02 -39.79 -10.01
C VAL A 32 -8.53 -39.45 -11.41
N GLN A 33 -9.55 -40.18 -11.85
CA GLN A 33 -10.28 -39.95 -13.08
C GLN A 33 -11.76 -39.77 -12.77
N THR A 34 -12.45 -38.97 -13.59
CA THR A 34 -13.90 -38.81 -13.49
C THR A 34 -14.57 -39.68 -14.55
N GLY A 35 -15.60 -40.44 -14.15
CA GLY A 35 -16.44 -41.17 -15.10
C GLY A 35 -17.36 -40.23 -15.90
N THR A 36 -17.81 -39.14 -15.26
CA THR A 36 -18.60 -38.06 -15.86
C THR A 36 -18.34 -36.73 -15.14
N GLY A 37 -18.39 -35.60 -15.87
CA GLY A 37 -18.20 -34.25 -15.30
C GLY A 37 -16.74 -33.78 -15.18
N ARG A 38 -16.53 -32.58 -14.61
CA ARG A 38 -15.20 -32.02 -14.33
C ARG A 38 -14.91 -32.11 -12.84
N LEU A 39 -13.71 -32.60 -12.50
CA LEU A 39 -13.15 -32.54 -11.16
C LEU A 39 -12.20 -31.35 -11.10
N ALA A 40 -12.36 -30.46 -10.13
CA ALA A 40 -11.41 -29.36 -9.92
C ALA A 40 -10.04 -29.95 -9.53
N PRO A 41 -8.91 -29.47 -10.11
CA PRO A 41 -7.58 -30.03 -9.85
C PRO A 41 -7.24 -30.15 -8.37
N SER A 42 -7.59 -29.13 -7.57
CA SER A 42 -7.35 -29.14 -6.13
C SER A 42 -8.13 -30.20 -5.36
N VAL A 43 -9.34 -30.56 -5.84
CA VAL A 43 -10.13 -31.64 -5.28
C VAL A 43 -9.50 -32.98 -5.66
N ALA A 44 -9.00 -33.11 -6.89
CA ALA A 44 -8.26 -34.29 -7.33
C ALA A 44 -6.99 -34.52 -6.49
N ASP A 45 -6.14 -33.50 -6.36
CA ASP A 45 -4.89 -33.56 -5.58
C ASP A 45 -5.14 -33.99 -4.13
N ARG A 46 -6.22 -33.50 -3.51
CA ARG A 46 -6.57 -33.88 -2.14
C ARG A 46 -7.04 -35.33 -2.04
N ILE A 47 -7.87 -35.77 -2.99
CA ILE A 47 -8.33 -37.17 -3.03
C ILE A 47 -7.13 -38.08 -3.23
N GLU A 48 -6.25 -37.76 -4.17
CA GLU A 48 -5.01 -38.49 -4.45
C GLU A 48 -4.13 -38.58 -3.19
N ALA A 49 -3.90 -37.46 -2.50
CA ALA A 49 -3.12 -37.44 -1.26
C ALA A 49 -3.76 -38.30 -0.15
N SER A 50 -5.10 -38.24 0.00
CA SER A 50 -5.82 -38.97 1.04
C SER A 50 -5.79 -40.48 0.78
N VAL A 51 -6.04 -40.87 -0.47
CA VAL A 51 -6.00 -42.28 -0.90
C VAL A 51 -4.57 -42.80 -0.92
N LYS A 52 -3.56 -41.96 -1.20
CA LYS A 52 -2.14 -42.34 -1.13
C LYS A 52 -1.75 -42.79 0.27
N VAL A 53 -2.12 -42.03 1.31
CA VAL A 53 -1.84 -42.42 2.71
C VAL A 53 -2.48 -43.76 3.07
N ILE A 54 -3.70 -44.00 2.60
CA ILE A 54 -4.42 -45.27 2.80
C ILE A 54 -3.72 -46.40 2.02
N GLY A 55 -3.39 -46.17 0.76
CA GLY A 55 -2.71 -47.12 -0.12
C GLY A 55 -1.34 -47.51 0.41
N GLU A 56 -0.55 -46.55 0.88
CA GLU A 56 0.75 -46.81 1.50
C GLU A 56 0.60 -47.67 2.76
N ARG A 57 -0.39 -47.38 3.60
CA ARG A 57 -0.68 -48.16 4.82
C ARG A 57 -1.05 -49.61 4.51
N VAL A 58 -1.78 -49.85 3.42
CA VAL A 58 -2.32 -51.17 3.06
C VAL A 58 -1.34 -52.00 2.22
N LEU A 59 -0.58 -51.36 1.33
CA LEU A 59 0.18 -52.03 0.28
C LEU A 59 1.70 -52.03 0.52
N VAL A 60 2.27 -51.02 1.17
CA VAL A 60 3.73 -50.95 1.35
C VAL A 60 4.22 -52.10 2.23
N GLY A 61 5.29 -52.76 1.79
CA GLY A 61 5.84 -53.95 2.44
C GLY A 61 5.16 -55.26 2.05
N GLN A 62 4.05 -55.24 1.32
CA GLN A 62 3.45 -56.44 0.73
C GLN A 62 4.25 -56.91 -0.50
N PRO A 63 4.32 -58.21 -0.78
CA PRO A 63 4.92 -58.72 -2.01
C PRO A 63 4.10 -58.29 -3.24
N SER A 64 4.75 -57.68 -4.24
CA SER A 64 4.09 -57.17 -5.44
C SER A 64 3.30 -58.24 -6.22
N GLU A 65 3.82 -59.47 -6.31
CA GLU A 65 3.12 -60.60 -6.95
C GLU A 65 1.83 -61.01 -6.22
N THR A 66 1.83 -60.95 -4.88
CA THR A 66 0.64 -61.25 -4.06
C THR A 66 -0.44 -60.20 -4.29
N VAL A 67 -0.05 -58.93 -4.35
CA VAL A 67 -0.96 -57.81 -4.64
C VAL A 67 -1.46 -57.89 -6.09
N ALA A 68 -0.62 -58.27 -7.05
CA ALA A 68 -1.03 -58.50 -8.43
C ALA A 68 -2.05 -59.65 -8.55
N ALA A 69 -1.81 -60.77 -7.85
CA ALA A 69 -2.70 -61.94 -7.86
C ALA A 69 -4.08 -61.65 -7.25
N HIS A 70 -4.16 -60.72 -6.30
CA HIS A 70 -5.41 -60.34 -5.62
C HIS A 70 -5.81 -58.87 -5.90
N ALA A 71 -5.39 -58.32 -7.04
CA ALA A 71 -5.55 -56.90 -7.36
C ALA A 71 -7.02 -56.44 -7.24
N GLY A 72 -7.98 -57.30 -7.63
CA GLY A 72 -9.41 -57.00 -7.50
C GLY A 72 -9.92 -56.99 -6.05
N GLU A 73 -9.34 -57.78 -5.15
CA GLU A 73 -9.72 -57.77 -3.73
C GLU A 73 -9.14 -56.54 -3.03
N TYR A 74 -7.87 -56.23 -3.28
CA TYR A 74 -7.25 -54.99 -2.82
C TYR A 74 -7.98 -53.76 -3.37
N GLY A 75 -8.35 -53.78 -4.65
CA GLY A 75 -9.15 -52.72 -5.27
C GLY A 75 -10.49 -52.49 -4.57
N LYS A 76 -11.21 -53.56 -4.21
CA LYS A 76 -12.48 -53.46 -3.46
C LYS A 76 -12.30 -52.88 -2.06
N VAL A 77 -11.26 -53.31 -1.33
CA VAL A 77 -10.96 -52.77 0.01
C VAL A 77 -10.61 -51.28 -0.09
N LEU A 78 -9.75 -50.91 -1.04
CA LEU A 78 -9.39 -49.52 -1.28
C LEU A 78 -10.60 -48.69 -1.70
N ALA A 79 -11.49 -49.23 -2.53
CA ALA A 79 -12.73 -48.56 -2.93
C ALA A 79 -13.68 -48.31 -1.76
N ASP A 80 -13.88 -49.30 -0.86
CA ASP A 80 -14.75 -49.14 0.32
C ASP A 80 -14.16 -48.13 1.32
N VAL A 81 -12.84 -48.17 1.55
CA VAL A 81 -12.18 -47.21 2.43
C VAL A 81 -12.20 -45.80 1.83
N ALA A 82 -11.89 -45.65 0.53
CA ALA A 82 -11.94 -44.36 -0.16
C ALA A 82 -13.37 -43.79 -0.20
N GLY A 83 -14.38 -44.62 -0.49
CA GLY A 83 -15.78 -44.22 -0.57
C GLY A 83 -16.36 -43.69 0.75
N ARG A 84 -15.80 -44.11 1.90
CA ARG A 84 -16.19 -43.57 3.22
C ARG A 84 -15.59 -42.20 3.53
N VAL A 85 -14.51 -41.81 2.83
CA VAL A 85 -13.77 -40.57 3.08
C VAL A 85 -14.16 -39.48 2.06
N ILE A 86 -14.58 -39.86 0.86
CA ILE A 86 -14.84 -38.95 -0.26
C ILE A 86 -16.35 -38.72 -0.43
N SER A 87 -16.95 -37.95 0.48
CA SER A 87 -18.37 -37.57 0.38
C SER A 87 -18.64 -36.79 -0.91
N GLY A 88 -19.78 -37.06 -1.56
CA GLY A 88 -20.18 -36.44 -2.83
C GLY A 88 -19.71 -37.17 -4.10
N TYR A 89 -18.83 -38.17 -3.97
CA TYR A 89 -18.41 -39.02 -5.09
C TYR A 89 -18.59 -40.51 -4.75
N VAL A 90 -19.01 -41.29 -5.75
CA VAL A 90 -19.00 -42.75 -5.69
C VAL A 90 -17.74 -43.24 -6.39
N VAL A 91 -16.97 -44.09 -5.70
CA VAL A 91 -15.85 -44.81 -6.31
C VAL A 91 -16.43 -45.94 -7.15
N THR A 92 -16.42 -45.78 -8.47
CA THR A 92 -16.99 -46.76 -9.42
C THR A 92 -15.99 -47.86 -9.78
N ASP A 93 -14.70 -47.54 -9.80
CA ASP A 93 -13.65 -48.52 -10.10
C ASP A 93 -12.31 -48.11 -9.46
N VAL A 94 -11.46 -49.10 -9.18
CA VAL A 94 -10.09 -48.91 -8.69
C VAL A 94 -9.16 -49.87 -9.42
N GLU A 95 -8.35 -49.34 -10.33
CA GLU A 95 -7.33 -50.11 -11.02
C GLU A 95 -6.05 -50.16 -10.16
N VAL A 96 -5.60 -51.37 -9.84
CA VAL A 96 -4.37 -51.61 -9.07
C VAL A 96 -3.31 -52.19 -9.99
N ARG A 97 -2.26 -51.42 -10.28
CA ARG A 97 -1.08 -51.89 -11.03
C ARG A 97 0.07 -52.12 -10.07
N ALA A 98 0.21 -53.37 -9.63
CA ALA A 98 1.20 -53.76 -8.64
C ALA A 98 2.61 -53.86 -9.26
N ASP A 99 3.53 -53.10 -8.68
CA ASP A 99 4.98 -53.13 -8.93
C ASP A 99 5.70 -52.55 -7.70
N ALA A 100 7.03 -52.50 -7.69
CA ALA A 100 7.81 -51.82 -6.65
C ALA A 100 7.34 -50.37 -6.41
N ALA A 101 6.91 -49.68 -7.48
CA ALA A 101 6.13 -48.45 -7.45
C ALA A 101 4.70 -48.74 -7.94
N THR A 102 3.80 -49.03 -7.00
CA THR A 102 2.43 -49.43 -7.33
C THR A 102 1.61 -48.21 -7.73
N ARG A 103 0.86 -48.32 -8.84
CA ARG A 103 -0.04 -47.25 -9.31
C ARG A 103 -1.50 -47.61 -9.05
N LEU A 104 -2.22 -46.71 -8.40
CA LEU A 104 -3.66 -46.77 -8.17
C LEU A 104 -4.36 -45.76 -9.07
N VAL A 105 -5.35 -46.19 -9.84
CA VAL A 105 -6.21 -45.30 -10.64
C VAL A 105 -7.64 -45.43 -10.11
N LEU A 106 -8.18 -44.34 -9.57
CA LEU A 106 -9.55 -44.31 -9.05
C LEU A 106 -10.47 -43.66 -10.06
N VAL A 107 -11.58 -44.31 -10.37
CA VAL A 107 -12.65 -43.72 -11.21
C VAL A 107 -13.78 -43.28 -10.29
N LEU A 108 -14.05 -41.97 -10.29
CA LEU A 108 -15.07 -41.34 -9.45
C LEU A 108 -16.24 -40.84 -10.30
N THR A 109 -17.45 -41.02 -9.79
CA THR A 109 -18.66 -40.43 -10.36
C THR A 109 -19.33 -39.55 -9.32
N PRO A 110 -19.57 -38.25 -9.59
CA PRO A 110 -20.27 -37.38 -8.66
C PRO A 110 -21.73 -37.85 -8.48
N TYR A 111 -22.28 -37.68 -7.27
CA TYR A 111 -23.68 -38.01 -7.00
C TYR A 111 -24.39 -36.89 -6.23
N GLY A 112 -25.71 -36.84 -6.38
CA GLY A 112 -26.56 -35.83 -5.75
C GLY A 112 -26.62 -34.52 -6.53
N GLU A 113 -27.06 -33.47 -5.84
CA GLU A 113 -27.11 -32.12 -6.41
C GLU A 113 -25.72 -31.50 -6.50
N HIS A 114 -25.57 -30.55 -7.42
CA HIS A 114 -24.32 -29.83 -7.66
C HIS A 114 -24.52 -28.34 -7.43
N VAL A 115 -23.44 -27.64 -7.11
CA VAL A 115 -23.43 -26.17 -7.08
C VAL A 115 -23.68 -25.63 -8.49
N GLN A 116 -24.76 -24.88 -8.64
CA GLN A 116 -25.13 -24.26 -9.92
C GLN A 116 -24.67 -22.80 -9.97
N GLU A 117 -24.76 -22.12 -8.84
CA GLU A 117 -24.44 -20.70 -8.70
C GLU A 117 -23.73 -20.46 -7.38
N VAL A 118 -22.86 -19.45 -7.36
CA VAL A 118 -22.11 -19.03 -6.18
C VAL A 118 -22.26 -17.53 -6.02
N HIS A 119 -22.73 -17.11 -4.84
CA HIS A 119 -22.79 -15.71 -4.45
C HIS A 119 -21.62 -15.42 -3.50
N THR A 120 -20.67 -14.63 -3.98
CA THR A 120 -19.49 -14.24 -3.21
C THR A 120 -19.73 -12.88 -2.56
N ALA A 121 -19.51 -12.81 -1.26
CA ALA A 121 -19.53 -11.56 -0.50
C ALA A 121 -18.22 -11.41 0.28
N VAL A 122 -17.57 -10.25 0.12
CA VAL A 122 -16.34 -9.92 0.85
C VAL A 122 -16.69 -9.01 2.02
N ASP A 123 -16.33 -9.44 3.22
CA ASP A 123 -16.40 -8.67 4.45
C ASP A 123 -15.01 -8.07 4.74
N TYR A 124 -14.94 -6.74 4.64
CA TYR A 124 -13.74 -5.94 4.86
C TYR A 124 -13.57 -5.51 6.33
N GLY A 125 -14.42 -5.99 7.23
CA GLY A 125 -14.41 -5.63 8.64
C GLY A 125 -14.71 -4.16 8.88
N ASN A 126 -13.88 -3.51 9.70
CA ASN A 126 -14.07 -2.11 10.11
C ASN A 126 -13.29 -1.10 9.24
N LEU A 127 -12.81 -1.51 8.07
CA LEU A 127 -12.12 -0.60 7.16
C LEU A 127 -13.11 0.42 6.56
N SER A 128 -12.57 1.54 6.10
CA SER A 128 -13.40 2.57 5.48
C SER A 128 -13.79 2.19 4.06
N PRO A 129 -14.88 2.77 3.52
CA PRO A 129 -15.25 2.62 2.11
C PRO A 129 -14.13 3.01 1.13
N THR A 130 -13.27 3.96 1.51
CA THR A 130 -12.14 4.38 0.68
C THR A 130 -11.07 3.29 0.59
N VAL A 131 -10.77 2.61 1.69
CA VAL A 131 -9.85 1.46 1.67
C VAL A 131 -10.48 0.29 0.91
N HIS A 132 -11.80 0.08 1.03
CA HIS A 132 -12.51 -0.96 0.25
C HIS A 132 -12.36 -0.74 -1.25
N ALA A 133 -12.46 0.52 -1.72
CA ALA A 133 -12.30 0.85 -3.14
C ALA A 133 -10.90 0.47 -3.66
N LEU A 134 -9.85 0.73 -2.87
CA LEU A 134 -8.49 0.31 -3.21
C LEU A 134 -8.38 -1.21 -3.27
N MET A 135 -8.93 -1.92 -2.27
CA MET A 135 -8.91 -3.39 -2.22
C MET A 135 -9.71 -4.02 -3.36
N ALA A 136 -10.83 -3.42 -3.77
CA ALA A 136 -11.65 -3.93 -4.86
C ALA A 136 -10.88 -4.01 -6.18
N SER A 137 -9.95 -3.07 -6.42
CA SER A 137 -9.08 -3.11 -7.60
C SER A 137 -8.12 -4.32 -7.57
N ASP A 138 -7.52 -4.62 -6.41
CA ASP A 138 -6.62 -5.77 -6.22
C ASP A 138 -7.34 -7.13 -6.31
N LEU A 139 -8.61 -7.14 -5.88
CA LEU A 139 -9.46 -8.32 -5.85
C LEU A 139 -10.24 -8.53 -7.16
N ALA A 140 -9.97 -7.75 -8.20
CA ALA A 140 -10.59 -7.93 -9.51
C ALA A 140 -10.42 -9.39 -10.01
N ALA A 141 -11.51 -10.05 -10.39
CA ALA A 141 -11.59 -11.45 -10.81
C ALA A 141 -11.42 -12.53 -9.71
N ILE A 142 -11.43 -12.17 -8.42
CA ILE A 142 -11.49 -13.19 -7.35
C ILE A 142 -12.78 -14.01 -7.42
N ASP A 143 -13.89 -13.37 -7.80
CA ASP A 143 -15.19 -14.01 -7.94
C ASP A 143 -15.18 -15.11 -9.02
N GLU A 144 -14.59 -14.83 -10.18
CA GLU A 144 -14.45 -15.81 -11.26
C GLU A 144 -13.64 -17.03 -10.81
N ARG A 145 -12.60 -16.81 -10.01
CA ARG A 145 -11.73 -17.88 -9.50
C ARG A 145 -12.46 -18.75 -8.48
N ILE A 146 -13.23 -18.14 -7.59
CA ILE A 146 -14.05 -18.86 -6.60
C ILE A 146 -15.17 -19.63 -7.31
N ASN A 147 -15.81 -19.02 -8.30
CA ASN A 147 -16.82 -19.68 -9.13
C ASN A 147 -16.24 -20.90 -9.85
N ALA A 148 -15.04 -20.79 -10.43
CA ALA A 148 -14.37 -21.90 -11.10
C ALA A 148 -13.98 -23.05 -10.15
N LEU A 149 -13.83 -22.77 -8.84
CA LEU A 149 -13.52 -23.79 -7.84
C LEU A 149 -14.78 -24.50 -7.32
N LEU A 150 -15.90 -23.78 -7.19
CA LEU A 150 -17.09 -24.29 -6.50
C LEU A 150 -18.18 -24.77 -7.47
N ILE A 151 -18.39 -24.12 -8.62
CA ILE A 151 -19.44 -24.49 -9.57
C ILE A 151 -19.17 -25.89 -10.14
N GLY A 152 -20.21 -26.72 -10.14
CA GLY A 152 -20.13 -28.11 -10.59
C GLY A 152 -19.64 -29.10 -9.54
N LEU A 153 -19.26 -28.66 -8.34
CA LEU A 153 -18.99 -29.58 -7.23
C LEU A 153 -20.29 -30.19 -6.69
N PRO A 154 -20.28 -31.48 -6.30
CA PRO A 154 -21.39 -32.08 -5.56
C PRO A 154 -21.58 -31.39 -4.21
N LEU A 155 -22.83 -31.15 -3.80
CA LEU A 155 -23.11 -30.53 -2.49
C LEU A 155 -22.51 -31.34 -1.33
N GLY A 156 -22.55 -32.67 -1.42
CA GLY A 156 -21.95 -33.56 -0.42
C GLY A 156 -20.42 -33.49 -0.34
N ALA A 157 -19.75 -32.87 -1.32
CA ALA A 157 -18.32 -32.63 -1.28
C ALA A 157 -17.95 -31.33 -0.55
N LEU A 158 -18.88 -30.38 -0.41
CA LEU A 158 -18.60 -29.04 0.12
C LEU A 158 -18.11 -29.05 1.58
N ASP A 159 -18.59 -29.97 2.41
CA ASP A 159 -18.22 -30.03 3.84
C ASP A 159 -16.72 -30.31 4.05
N TRP A 160 -16.12 -31.16 3.24
CA TRP A 160 -14.69 -31.47 3.33
C TRP A 160 -13.85 -30.65 2.33
N VAL A 161 -14.44 -30.23 1.22
CA VAL A 161 -13.82 -29.27 0.29
C VAL A 161 -13.67 -27.90 0.94
N GLY A 162 -14.52 -27.52 1.90
CA GLY A 162 -14.40 -26.28 2.66
C GLY A 162 -13.00 -26.03 3.21
N GLY A 163 -12.34 -27.04 3.79
CA GLY A 163 -10.97 -26.91 4.30
C GLY A 163 -9.88 -26.78 3.22
N ILE A 164 -10.11 -27.33 2.03
CA ILE A 164 -9.20 -27.23 0.87
C ILE A 164 -9.37 -25.86 0.21
N SER A 165 -10.62 -25.46 0.00
CA SER A 165 -11.01 -24.14 -0.49
C SER A 165 -10.43 -23.05 0.40
N ASP A 166 -10.42 -23.25 1.71
CA ASP A 166 -9.80 -22.31 2.66
C ASP A 166 -8.30 -22.11 2.38
N THR A 167 -7.57 -23.18 2.07
CA THR A 167 -6.13 -23.10 1.77
C THR A 167 -5.88 -22.45 0.40
N LEU A 168 -6.66 -22.82 -0.62
CA LEU A 168 -6.53 -22.22 -1.95
C LEU A 168 -6.91 -20.74 -1.98
N VAL A 169 -7.98 -20.37 -1.27
CA VAL A 169 -8.40 -18.98 -1.12
C VAL A 169 -7.34 -18.22 -0.34
N LYS A 170 -6.80 -18.77 0.76
CA LYS A 170 -5.67 -18.16 1.46
C LYS A 170 -4.47 -17.93 0.54
N ASP A 171 -4.10 -18.91 -0.28
CA ASP A 171 -2.97 -18.78 -1.21
C ASP A 171 -3.22 -17.74 -2.31
N GLU A 172 -4.44 -17.68 -2.85
CA GLU A 172 -4.81 -16.69 -3.87
C GLU A 172 -4.83 -15.27 -3.29
N PHE A 173 -5.39 -15.10 -2.09
CA PHE A 173 -5.38 -13.82 -1.38
C PHE A 173 -3.97 -13.44 -0.93
N ALA A 174 -3.15 -14.37 -0.45
CA ALA A 174 -1.76 -14.08 -0.07
C ALA A 174 -0.92 -13.59 -1.26
N ARG A 175 -1.25 -14.00 -2.49
CA ARG A 175 -0.58 -13.48 -3.71
C ARG A 175 -0.97 -12.06 -4.05
N ARG A 176 -2.25 -11.70 -3.89
CA ARG A 176 -2.81 -10.42 -4.37
C ARG A 176 -2.91 -9.35 -3.29
N LEU A 177 -3.11 -9.79 -2.07
CA LEU A 177 -3.41 -8.99 -0.88
C LEU A 177 -2.68 -9.60 0.33
N PRO A 178 -1.33 -9.67 0.31
CA PRO A 178 -0.53 -10.32 1.35
C PRO A 178 -0.71 -9.70 2.74
N GLU A 179 -1.19 -8.46 2.82
CA GLU A 179 -1.37 -7.72 4.06
C GLU A 179 -2.66 -8.10 4.82
N PHE A 180 -3.44 -9.02 4.25
CA PHE A 180 -4.69 -9.49 4.83
C PHE A 180 -4.75 -11.01 4.85
N ASN A 181 -5.25 -11.57 5.95
CA ASN A 181 -5.61 -12.97 6.03
C ASN A 181 -7.07 -13.13 5.60
N ALA A 182 -7.30 -13.96 4.59
CA ALA A 182 -8.63 -14.33 4.15
C ALA A 182 -9.10 -15.61 4.86
N LYS A 183 -10.37 -15.61 5.27
CA LYS A 183 -11.08 -16.80 5.75
C LYS A 183 -12.34 -16.99 4.93
N LEU A 184 -12.56 -18.19 4.41
CA LEU A 184 -13.74 -18.52 3.62
C LEU A 184 -14.76 -19.27 4.49
N GLU A 185 -16.01 -18.82 4.45
CA GLU A 185 -17.15 -19.53 5.01
C GLU A 185 -18.12 -19.87 3.88
N ILE A 186 -18.38 -21.16 3.67
CA ILE A 186 -19.27 -21.66 2.64
C ILE A 186 -20.56 -22.14 3.31
N THR A 187 -21.70 -21.68 2.82
CA THR A 187 -23.01 -22.24 3.16
C THR A 187 -23.50 -23.11 1.99
N PRO A 188 -23.51 -24.45 2.14
CA PRO A 188 -23.86 -25.38 1.06
C PRO A 188 -25.32 -25.26 0.60
N ALA A 189 -25.53 -25.04 -0.70
CA ALA A 189 -26.84 -25.11 -1.37
C ALA A 189 -26.67 -25.10 -2.90
N ALA A 190 -27.72 -25.41 -3.68
CA ALA A 190 -27.69 -25.29 -5.14
C ALA A 190 -27.26 -23.88 -5.60
N VAL A 191 -27.69 -22.85 -4.86
CA VAL A 191 -27.14 -21.49 -4.86
C VAL A 191 -26.28 -21.33 -3.61
N THR A 192 -24.97 -21.53 -3.75
CA THR A 192 -24.03 -21.52 -2.63
C THR A 192 -23.64 -20.10 -2.25
N ASN A 193 -23.65 -19.78 -0.95
CA ASN A 193 -23.15 -18.50 -0.46
C ASN A 193 -21.72 -18.67 0.08
N ALA A 194 -20.80 -17.89 -0.47
CA ALA A 194 -19.39 -17.84 -0.07
C ALA A 194 -19.09 -16.48 0.57
N LYS A 195 -18.84 -16.46 1.88
CA LYS A 195 -18.44 -15.25 2.61
C LYS A 195 -16.95 -15.27 2.87
N ILE A 196 -16.26 -14.19 2.50
CA ILE A 196 -14.81 -14.04 2.70
C ILE A 196 -14.59 -12.96 3.73
N TYR A 197 -13.99 -13.32 4.86
CA TYR A 197 -13.60 -12.38 5.91
C TYR A 197 -12.14 -11.99 5.71
N LEU A 198 -11.88 -10.68 5.59
CA LEU A 198 -10.53 -10.14 5.49
C LEU A 198 -10.10 -9.54 6.82
N LEU A 199 -9.04 -10.11 7.39
CA LEU A 199 -8.46 -9.67 8.65
C LEU A 199 -7.09 -9.02 8.38
N PRO A 200 -6.88 -7.74 8.73
CA PRO A 200 -5.58 -7.11 8.55
C PRO A 200 -4.50 -7.84 9.34
N GLN A 201 -3.31 -7.97 8.75
CA GLN A 201 -2.13 -8.52 9.42
C GLN A 201 -0.93 -7.58 9.31
N GLY A 202 -0.06 -7.63 10.31
CA GLY A 202 1.11 -6.76 10.40
C GLY A 202 0.82 -5.42 11.08
N LEU A 203 1.68 -4.43 10.82
CA LEU A 203 1.58 -3.09 11.42
C LEU A 203 0.48 -2.29 10.71
N THR A 204 -0.38 -1.65 11.49
CA THR A 204 -1.48 -0.80 10.99
C THR A 204 -1.24 0.67 11.29
N VAL A 205 -1.91 1.53 10.55
CA VAL A 205 -1.97 2.97 10.84
C VAL A 205 -2.95 3.21 11.99
N ARG A 206 -2.57 4.05 12.96
CA ARG A 206 -3.40 4.38 14.13
C ARG A 206 -3.85 5.82 14.15
N THR A 207 -3.01 6.72 13.66
CA THR A 207 -3.30 8.15 13.65
C THR A 207 -2.98 8.74 12.29
N GLY A 208 -3.64 9.86 11.97
CA GLY A 208 -3.39 10.65 10.79
C GLY A 208 -3.01 12.07 11.18
N ARG A 209 -2.00 12.64 10.53
CA ARG A 209 -1.61 14.04 10.68
C ARG A 209 -1.40 14.70 9.32
N VAL A 210 -1.92 15.92 9.19
CA VAL A 210 -1.61 16.79 8.05
C VAL A 210 -0.57 17.81 8.49
N ARG A 211 0.52 17.90 7.75
CA ARG A 211 1.53 18.96 7.88
C ARG A 211 1.39 19.91 6.71
N MET A 212 1.65 21.17 6.99
CA MET A 212 1.72 22.22 5.99
C MET A 212 3.15 22.72 5.95
N ALA A 213 3.69 22.93 4.76
CA ALA A 213 4.85 23.77 4.54
C ALA A 213 4.54 24.71 3.38
N SER A 214 5.17 25.88 3.38
CA SER A 214 4.97 26.86 2.32
C SER A 214 6.19 27.76 2.27
N GLU A 215 6.69 27.97 1.06
CA GLU A 215 7.88 28.80 0.83
C GLU A 215 7.51 30.23 0.43
N THR A 216 6.37 30.41 -0.25
CA THR A 216 6.01 31.70 -0.89
C THR A 216 4.62 32.20 -0.52
N VAL A 217 3.86 31.46 0.28
CA VAL A 217 2.48 31.78 0.68
C VAL A 217 2.31 31.63 2.20
N PRO A 218 1.67 32.56 2.92
CA PRO A 218 1.40 32.41 4.34
C PRO A 218 0.58 31.14 4.63
N ARG A 219 0.94 30.43 5.70
CA ARG A 219 0.35 29.12 6.04
C ARG A 219 -1.17 29.20 6.26
N ILE A 220 -1.66 30.36 6.70
CA ILE A 220 -3.09 30.63 6.87
C ILE A 220 -3.91 30.39 5.59
N PHE A 221 -3.33 30.61 4.42
CA PHE A 221 -4.04 30.49 3.14
C PHE A 221 -4.17 29.06 2.64
N ILE A 222 -3.39 28.14 3.19
CA ILE A 222 -3.45 26.71 2.86
C ILE A 222 -4.17 25.89 3.94
N ASN A 223 -4.66 26.56 5.00
CA ASN A 223 -5.39 25.89 6.07
C ASN A 223 -6.69 25.26 5.56
N GLY A 224 -7.40 25.91 4.62
CA GLY A 224 -8.60 25.35 3.98
C GLY A 224 -8.32 24.02 3.27
N ALA A 225 -7.23 23.97 2.49
CA ALA A 225 -6.78 22.74 1.84
C ALA A 225 -6.37 21.66 2.87
N ALA A 226 -5.68 22.05 3.95
CA ALA A 226 -5.28 21.13 5.01
C ALA A 226 -6.47 20.55 5.80
N GLU A 227 -7.51 21.35 6.09
CA GLU A 227 -8.74 20.88 6.74
C GLU A 227 -9.48 19.85 5.90
N ARG A 228 -9.58 20.07 4.57
CA ARG A 228 -10.21 19.10 3.66
C ARG A 228 -9.47 17.76 3.69
N VAL A 229 -8.15 17.80 3.60
CA VAL A 229 -7.34 16.58 3.70
C VAL A 229 -7.47 15.93 5.07
N ARG A 230 -7.49 16.72 6.15
CA ARG A 230 -7.65 16.21 7.52
C ARG A 230 -8.99 15.52 7.75
N ALA A 231 -10.04 15.92 7.03
CA ALA A 231 -11.33 15.25 7.08
C ALA A 231 -11.32 13.87 6.42
N VAL A 232 -10.51 13.67 5.38
CA VAL A 232 -10.43 12.42 4.61
C VAL A 232 -9.35 11.47 5.14
N LEU A 233 -8.28 11.99 5.74
CA LEU A 233 -7.14 11.19 6.24
C LEU A 233 -7.54 10.06 7.23
N PRO A 234 -8.54 10.23 8.13
CA PRO A 234 -8.99 9.17 9.02
C PRO A 234 -9.55 7.93 8.30
N GLU A 235 -9.95 8.05 7.04
CA GLU A 235 -10.44 6.92 6.25
C GLU A 235 -9.37 5.83 6.04
N TYR A 236 -8.08 6.16 6.19
CA TYR A 236 -6.99 5.20 6.06
C TYR A 236 -6.56 4.57 7.40
N ILE A 237 -7.13 5.02 8.52
CA ILE A 237 -6.81 4.48 9.85
C ILE A 237 -7.32 3.03 9.96
N GLY A 238 -6.51 2.16 10.55
CA GLY A 238 -6.81 0.73 10.69
C GLY A 238 -6.33 -0.13 9.52
N ALA A 239 -5.98 0.47 8.37
CA ALA A 239 -5.40 -0.27 7.26
C ALA A 239 -3.93 -0.68 7.54
N PRO A 240 -3.47 -1.83 7.00
CA PRO A 240 -2.06 -2.24 7.09
C PRO A 240 -1.12 -1.25 6.39
N GLN A 241 0.03 -0.98 7.01
CA GLN A 241 1.03 -0.05 6.47
C GLN A 241 1.56 -0.51 5.11
N ALA A 242 1.88 -1.79 4.96
CA ALA A 242 2.36 -2.35 3.69
C ALA A 242 1.34 -2.24 2.55
N PHE A 243 0.04 -2.28 2.88
CA PHE A 243 -1.02 -2.13 1.88
C PHE A 243 -1.09 -0.69 1.37
N LEU A 244 -1.08 0.28 2.29
CA LEU A 244 -1.07 1.70 1.94
C LEU A 244 0.23 2.11 1.22
N GLU A 245 1.34 1.46 1.55
CA GLU A 245 2.64 1.64 0.90
C GLU A 245 2.59 1.27 -0.59
N ARG A 246 1.94 0.14 -0.92
CA ARG A 246 1.75 -0.32 -2.30
C ARG A 246 0.83 0.62 -3.10
N HIS A 247 -0.16 1.20 -2.42
CA HIS A 247 -1.11 2.17 -3.00
C HIS A 247 -0.70 3.64 -2.78
N ARG A 248 0.55 3.90 -2.38
CA ARG A 248 1.00 5.25 -1.96
C ARG A 248 0.71 6.31 -3.02
N GLU A 249 1.05 6.04 -4.27
CA GLU A 249 0.94 7.02 -5.35
C GLU A 249 -0.52 7.41 -5.60
N GLU A 250 -1.43 6.43 -5.63
CA GLU A 250 -2.86 6.66 -5.77
C GLU A 250 -3.43 7.44 -4.59
N ILE A 251 -3.07 7.06 -3.35
CA ILE A 251 -3.49 7.76 -2.14
C ILE A 251 -2.98 9.19 -2.13
N ALA A 252 -1.70 9.41 -2.41
CA ALA A 252 -1.09 10.74 -2.44
C ALA A 252 -1.75 11.62 -3.52
N ALA A 253 -2.00 11.08 -4.72
CA ALA A 253 -2.70 11.79 -5.77
C ALA A 253 -4.13 12.19 -5.36
N ARG A 254 -4.87 11.27 -4.71
CA ARG A 254 -6.22 11.55 -4.21
C ARG A 254 -6.22 12.63 -3.14
N LEU A 255 -5.33 12.55 -2.15
CA LEU A 255 -5.20 13.57 -1.10
C LEU A 255 -4.80 14.93 -1.69
N LEU A 256 -3.93 14.95 -2.70
CA LEU A 256 -3.56 16.17 -3.42
C LEU A 256 -4.76 16.76 -4.16
N GLN A 257 -5.57 15.92 -4.82
CA GLN A 257 -6.78 16.37 -5.50
C GLN A 257 -7.78 16.99 -4.51
N THR A 258 -7.99 16.35 -3.36
CA THR A 258 -8.82 16.89 -2.27
C THR A 258 -8.31 18.24 -1.76
N ALA A 259 -6.99 18.44 -1.70
CA ALA A 259 -6.40 19.74 -1.34
C ALA A 259 -6.68 20.82 -2.41
N LYS A 260 -6.59 20.46 -3.70
CA LYS A 260 -6.81 21.37 -4.84
C LYS A 260 -8.26 21.82 -5.02
N GLU A 261 -9.22 21.08 -4.48
CA GLU A 261 -10.64 21.46 -4.45
C GLU A 261 -10.92 22.70 -3.59
N ASP A 262 -9.94 23.16 -2.82
CA ASP A 262 -10.12 24.39 -2.06
C ASP A 262 -10.24 25.64 -2.97
N PRO A 263 -11.28 26.48 -2.78
CA PRO A 263 -11.51 27.64 -3.64
C PRO A 263 -10.37 28.65 -3.64
N PHE A 264 -9.59 28.75 -2.56
CA PHE A 264 -8.47 29.67 -2.48
C PHE A 264 -7.34 29.22 -3.42
N ILE A 265 -7.05 27.92 -3.44
CA ILE A 265 -6.01 27.32 -4.30
C ILE A 265 -6.30 27.61 -5.77
N SER A 266 -7.54 27.36 -6.21
CA SER A 266 -7.96 27.60 -7.59
C SER A 266 -8.03 29.09 -7.96
N ARG A 267 -8.38 29.97 -7.02
CA ARG A 267 -8.51 31.41 -7.28
C ARG A 267 -7.16 32.10 -7.50
N TYR A 268 -6.13 31.65 -6.80
CA TYR A 268 -4.80 32.27 -6.79
C TYR A 268 -3.74 31.46 -7.53
N ASP A 269 -4.15 30.40 -8.23
CA ASP A 269 -3.28 29.52 -9.01
C ASP A 269 -2.08 29.02 -8.20
N LEU A 270 -2.37 28.50 -7.00
CA LEU A 270 -1.34 27.98 -6.11
C LEU A 270 -0.93 26.57 -6.54
N ASP A 271 0.36 26.39 -6.78
CA ASP A 271 0.94 25.09 -7.04
C ASP A 271 1.03 24.30 -5.73
N LEU A 272 0.30 23.19 -5.69
CA LEU A 272 0.35 22.25 -4.57
C LEU A 272 1.13 20.99 -4.94
N THR A 273 2.03 20.61 -4.04
CA THR A 273 2.66 19.29 -4.02
C THR A 273 2.39 18.60 -2.69
N GLY A 274 2.41 17.27 -2.70
CA GLY A 274 2.05 16.46 -1.55
C GLY A 274 2.98 15.28 -1.37
N THR A 275 3.46 15.08 -0.15
CA THR A 275 4.28 13.91 0.21
C THR A 275 3.59 13.10 1.30
N LEU A 276 3.37 11.82 1.03
CA LEU A 276 2.76 10.87 1.96
C LEU A 276 3.84 9.99 2.62
N THR A 277 3.91 10.06 3.94
CA THR A 277 4.74 9.18 4.77
C THR A 277 3.84 8.20 5.50
N ILE A 278 4.03 6.91 5.21
CA ILE A 278 3.32 5.80 5.87
C ILE A 278 4.10 5.37 7.12
N GLY A 279 3.41 5.21 8.24
CA GLY A 279 3.96 4.71 9.50
C GLY A 279 2.84 4.40 10.49
N GLU A 280 3.14 4.29 11.78
CA GLU A 280 2.07 4.21 12.80
C GLU A 280 1.21 5.49 12.80
N GLU A 281 1.86 6.64 12.54
CA GLU A 281 1.23 7.92 12.20
C GLU A 281 1.34 8.16 10.68
N LEU A 282 0.21 8.15 9.99
CA LEU A 282 0.11 8.52 8.57
C LEU A 282 0.24 10.03 8.45
N THR A 283 1.35 10.49 7.88
CA THR A 283 1.62 11.92 7.73
C THR A 283 1.53 12.34 6.27
N TYR A 284 0.62 13.26 5.97
CA TYR A 284 0.56 13.91 4.66
C TYR A 284 1.06 15.35 4.77
N THR A 285 2.12 15.68 4.02
CA THR A 285 2.70 17.03 4.00
C THR A 285 2.28 17.73 2.71
N ILE A 286 1.53 18.82 2.85
CA ILE A 286 1.13 19.70 1.76
C ILE A 286 2.16 20.82 1.66
N ASN A 287 2.79 20.96 0.50
CA ASN A 287 3.61 22.11 0.18
C ASN A 287 2.86 22.98 -0.82
N ALA A 288 2.82 24.28 -0.54
CA ALA A 288 2.27 25.27 -1.47
C ALA A 288 3.34 26.25 -1.93
N SER A 289 3.29 26.57 -3.21
CA SER A 289 4.15 27.56 -3.84
C SER A 289 3.35 28.33 -4.89
N THR A 290 3.82 29.52 -5.21
CA THR A 290 3.33 30.31 -6.35
C THR A 290 4.49 31.10 -6.91
N ASP A 291 4.65 31.04 -8.23
CA ASP A 291 5.58 31.86 -8.99
C ASP A 291 5.01 33.27 -9.24
N THR A 292 3.70 33.43 -9.21
CA THR A 292 3.01 34.65 -9.62
C THR A 292 2.85 35.67 -8.50
N TRP A 293 2.60 35.21 -7.27
CA TRP A 293 2.28 36.10 -6.15
C TRP A 293 3.36 36.08 -5.07
N LEU A 294 3.59 37.24 -4.47
CA LEU A 294 4.27 37.38 -3.18
C LEU A 294 3.20 37.78 -2.19
N ILE A 295 2.93 36.93 -1.20
CA ILE A 295 2.01 37.28 -0.12
C ILE A 295 2.80 37.11 1.17
N ASP A 296 2.84 38.14 2.01
CA ASP A 296 3.49 38.07 3.31
C ASP A 296 2.65 38.84 4.34
N ALA A 297 2.65 38.35 5.57
CA ALA A 297 2.02 39.05 6.68
C ALA A 297 2.88 38.84 7.92
N ASN A 298 3.24 39.93 8.59
CA ASN A 298 4.09 39.89 9.77
C ASN A 298 3.70 40.93 10.80
N VAL A 299 4.05 40.64 12.06
CA VAL A 299 3.91 41.56 13.19
C VAL A 299 5.30 41.86 13.71
N ALA A 300 5.67 43.13 13.73
CA ALA A 300 6.94 43.62 14.26
C ALA A 300 6.73 44.36 15.58
N LEU A 301 7.57 44.08 16.57
CA LEU A 301 7.66 44.79 17.84
C LEU A 301 9.08 45.34 18.01
N ASP A 302 9.21 46.65 18.03
CA ASP A 302 10.47 47.38 18.16
C ASP A 302 10.72 47.69 19.65
N LEU A 303 11.63 46.93 20.26
CA LEU A 303 12.06 47.09 21.64
C LEU A 303 13.08 48.23 21.73
N GLY A 304 12.73 49.30 22.45
CA GLY A 304 13.60 50.47 22.66
C GLY A 304 13.09 51.75 21.99
N ARG A 305 12.07 51.66 21.12
CA ARG A 305 11.39 52.85 20.56
C ARG A 305 10.14 53.21 21.36
N GLU A 306 9.95 54.50 21.61
CA GLU A 306 8.76 55.02 22.28
C GLU A 306 7.57 55.23 21.31
N GLU A 307 7.83 55.55 20.03
CA GLU A 307 6.80 55.80 18.99
C GLU A 307 6.82 54.74 17.87
N LYS A 308 5.65 54.43 17.30
CA LYS A 308 5.44 53.39 16.26
C LYS A 308 6.10 52.04 16.60
N ASN A 309 6.08 51.65 17.88
CA ASN A 309 6.79 50.47 18.40
C ASN A 309 6.20 49.11 18.00
N THR A 310 4.96 49.08 17.51
CA THR A 310 4.27 47.86 17.09
C THR A 310 3.69 48.09 15.70
N ARG A 311 4.01 47.21 14.75
CA ARG A 311 3.55 47.29 13.36
C ARG A 311 3.00 45.94 12.92
N VAL A 312 1.84 45.95 12.26
CA VAL A 312 1.32 44.81 11.51
C VAL A 312 1.46 45.14 10.03
N ARG A 313 2.32 44.41 9.31
CA ARG A 313 2.54 44.60 7.87
C ARG A 313 1.87 43.48 7.08
N GLY A 314 1.08 43.85 6.09
CA GLY A 314 0.66 42.96 5.01
C GLY A 314 1.30 43.38 3.69
N THR A 315 1.97 42.45 3.01
CA THR A 315 2.57 42.66 1.70
C THR A 315 1.84 41.83 0.66
N LEU A 316 1.44 42.48 -0.43
CA LEU A 316 0.92 41.82 -1.62
C LEU A 316 1.73 42.26 -2.83
N GLY A 317 2.40 41.32 -3.47
CA GLY A 317 3.17 41.55 -4.69
C GLY A 317 2.80 40.60 -5.81
N LYS A 318 3.04 41.07 -7.04
CA LYS A 318 2.89 40.32 -8.27
C LYS A 318 4.25 40.24 -8.97
N ARG A 319 4.71 39.02 -9.22
CA ARG A 319 5.91 38.78 -10.03
C ARG A 319 5.56 39.00 -11.49
N VAL A 320 6.33 39.86 -12.15
CA VAL A 320 6.20 40.18 -13.58
C VAL A 320 7.21 39.36 -14.39
N THR A 321 8.35 39.05 -13.79
CA THR A 321 9.34 38.10 -14.29
C THR A 321 9.83 37.24 -13.10
N ASP A 322 10.66 36.23 -13.37
CA ASP A 322 11.30 35.43 -12.32
C ASP A 322 12.16 36.26 -11.34
N HIS A 323 12.54 37.48 -11.73
CA HIS A 323 13.40 38.37 -10.96
C HIS A 323 12.66 39.62 -10.46
N ASP A 324 11.61 40.05 -11.15
CA ASP A 324 10.96 41.34 -10.95
C ASP A 324 9.60 41.21 -10.26
N THR A 325 9.45 41.87 -9.11
CA THR A 325 8.20 41.88 -8.33
C THR A 325 7.75 43.32 -8.05
N PHE A 326 6.53 43.66 -8.45
CA PHE A 326 5.87 44.86 -7.95
C PHE A 326 5.07 44.50 -6.71
N PHE A 327 5.14 45.30 -5.66
CA PHE A 327 4.46 45.01 -4.40
C PHE A 327 3.78 46.24 -3.82
N ALA A 328 2.80 45.99 -2.97
CA ALA A 328 2.15 46.96 -2.12
C ALA A 328 2.19 46.47 -0.67
N ASP A 329 2.59 47.36 0.23
CA ASP A 329 2.59 47.13 1.67
C ASP A 329 1.47 47.93 2.32
N VAL A 330 0.83 47.34 3.32
CA VAL A 330 -0.09 48.01 4.24
C VAL A 330 0.42 47.78 5.65
N ASP A 331 0.80 48.87 6.31
CA ASP A 331 1.28 48.90 7.68
C ASP A 331 0.21 49.47 8.59
N PHE A 332 -0.22 48.70 9.59
CA PHE A 332 -1.09 49.16 10.65
C PHE A 332 -0.30 49.31 11.95
N PHE A 333 -0.38 50.48 12.58
CA PHE A 333 0.25 50.77 13.87
C PHE A 333 -0.83 50.80 14.96
N PRO A 334 -0.96 49.75 15.80
CA PRO A 334 -2.06 49.66 16.76
C PRO A 334 -2.02 50.71 17.87
N HIS A 335 -0.84 51.22 18.21
CA HIS A 335 -0.67 52.22 19.27
C HIS A 335 -1.33 53.56 18.90
N ASP A 336 -1.10 54.01 17.67
CA ASP A 336 -1.58 55.30 17.15
C ASP A 336 -2.86 55.15 16.30
N VAL A 337 -3.28 53.90 16.04
CA VAL A 337 -4.39 53.54 15.15
C VAL A 337 -4.21 54.20 13.77
N SER A 338 -2.98 54.19 13.25
CA SER A 338 -2.61 54.76 11.96
C SER A 338 -2.30 53.68 10.93
N TRP A 339 -2.41 54.06 9.65
CA TRP A 339 -2.23 53.18 8.51
C TRP A 339 -1.29 53.83 7.50
N ASP A 340 -0.21 53.13 7.16
CA ASP A 340 0.73 53.55 6.11
C ASP A 340 0.61 52.60 4.94
N ILE A 341 0.43 53.15 3.74
CA ILE A 341 0.36 52.37 2.50
C ILE A 341 1.62 52.68 1.71
N ALA A 342 2.28 51.64 1.22
CA ALA A 342 3.45 51.79 0.36
C ALA A 342 3.32 50.94 -0.90
N THR A 343 3.97 51.37 -1.96
CA THR A 343 4.12 50.56 -3.18
C THR A 343 5.58 50.53 -3.59
N GLY A 344 6.03 49.43 -4.14
CA GLY A 344 7.42 49.29 -4.52
C GLY A 344 7.65 48.30 -5.64
N TYR A 345 8.91 48.24 -6.02
CA TYR A 345 9.46 47.32 -6.99
C TYR A 345 10.69 46.68 -6.39
N MET A 346 10.88 45.39 -6.63
CA MET A 346 12.02 44.62 -6.16
C MET A 346 12.55 43.72 -7.28
N HIS A 347 13.87 43.75 -7.47
CA HIS A 347 14.61 42.89 -8.37
C HIS A 347 15.46 41.89 -7.58
N ARG A 348 15.37 40.61 -7.94
CA ARG A 348 16.14 39.51 -7.37
C ARG A 348 17.32 39.20 -8.29
N PHE A 349 18.56 39.28 -7.80
CA PHE A 349 19.76 39.05 -8.61
C PHE A 349 20.28 37.59 -8.58
N GLY A 350 19.74 36.76 -7.68
CA GLY A 350 20.20 35.38 -7.50
C GLY A 350 19.52 34.69 -6.33
N VAL A 351 20.22 33.77 -5.66
CA VAL A 351 19.71 33.14 -4.43
C VAL A 351 19.99 34.09 -3.26
N GLY A 352 18.94 34.76 -2.76
CA GLY A 352 18.99 35.53 -1.52
C GLY A 352 19.38 37.01 -1.64
N THR A 353 19.68 37.54 -2.84
CA THR A 353 19.98 38.97 -3.03
C THR A 353 18.80 39.70 -3.68
N TYR A 354 18.30 40.73 -3.00
CA TYR A 354 17.17 41.54 -3.44
C TYR A 354 17.51 43.02 -3.35
N LEU A 355 17.29 43.76 -4.43
CA LEU A 355 17.35 45.22 -4.45
C LEU A 355 15.96 45.73 -4.75
N GLY A 356 15.49 46.71 -4.01
CA GLY A 356 14.18 47.28 -4.26
C GLY A 356 14.10 48.74 -3.94
N TYR A 357 12.95 49.28 -4.29
CA TYR A 357 12.56 50.66 -4.09
C TYR A 357 11.11 50.67 -3.61
N ARG A 358 10.83 51.44 -2.57
CA ARG A 358 9.51 51.59 -1.96
C ARG A 358 9.16 53.08 -1.88
N TYR A 359 7.91 53.39 -2.18
CA TYR A 359 7.31 54.70 -2.01
C TYR A 359 6.14 54.61 -1.04
N GLU A 360 6.25 55.33 0.07
CA GLU A 360 5.21 55.45 1.09
C GLU A 360 4.26 56.59 0.71
N TRP A 361 2.95 56.31 0.68
CA TRP A 361 1.92 57.24 0.21
C TRP A 361 1.35 58.13 1.31
N THR A 362 1.26 57.60 2.54
CA THR A 362 0.68 58.32 3.70
C THR A 362 1.62 59.42 4.18
N GLU A 363 2.88 59.05 4.41
CA GLU A 363 4.00 59.95 4.68
C GLU A 363 4.92 59.86 3.47
N PRO A 364 4.90 60.83 2.52
CA PRO A 364 5.63 60.74 1.26
C PRO A 364 7.13 60.54 1.47
N GLN A 365 7.57 59.28 1.41
CA GLN A 365 8.95 58.87 1.62
C GLN A 365 9.37 57.89 0.54
N GLN A 366 10.60 58.04 0.07
CA GLN A 366 11.21 57.13 -0.89
C GLN A 366 12.34 56.38 -0.20
N THR A 367 12.30 55.06 -0.26
CA THR A 367 13.30 54.19 0.36
C THR A 367 13.85 53.21 -0.67
N ALA A 368 15.15 53.25 -0.92
CA ALA A 368 15.85 52.18 -1.61
C ALA A 368 16.29 51.14 -0.58
N PHE A 369 16.20 49.85 -0.89
CA PHE A 369 16.62 48.80 0.03
C PHE A 369 17.41 47.69 -0.65
N LEU A 370 18.41 47.18 0.04
CA LEU A 370 19.16 45.98 -0.33
C LEU A 370 18.98 44.94 0.76
N ARG A 371 18.61 43.70 0.39
CA ARG A 371 18.54 42.56 1.30
C ARG A 371 19.42 41.44 0.78
N GLN A 372 20.26 40.89 1.66
CA GLN A 372 21.10 39.73 1.40
C GLN A 372 20.80 38.64 2.42
N GLU A 373 20.38 37.47 1.96
CA GLU A 373 20.16 36.28 2.77
C GLU A 373 21.40 35.38 2.77
N PHE A 374 21.70 34.80 3.93
CA PHE A 374 22.83 33.90 4.17
C PHE A 374 22.30 32.58 4.75
N GLY A 375 21.93 31.66 3.86
CA GLY A 375 21.23 30.43 4.25
C GLY A 375 19.80 30.69 4.75
N PRO A 376 19.17 29.72 5.45
CA PRO A 376 17.76 29.82 5.83
C PRO A 376 17.48 30.73 7.04
N HIS A 377 18.52 31.11 7.80
CA HIS A 377 18.37 31.77 9.10
C HIS A 377 18.86 33.21 9.15
N TRP A 378 19.92 33.58 8.43
CA TRP A 378 20.53 34.90 8.56
C TRP A 378 20.19 35.79 7.37
N TYR A 379 19.97 37.08 7.63
CA TYR A 379 19.90 38.09 6.58
C TYR A 379 20.48 39.43 7.03
N LEU A 380 20.97 40.19 6.08
CA LEU A 380 21.38 41.59 6.21
C LEU A 380 20.43 42.43 5.36
N ARG A 381 19.98 43.57 5.88
CA ARG A 381 19.22 44.56 5.13
C ARG A 381 19.83 45.93 5.32
N TRP A 382 19.82 46.72 4.25
CA TRP A 382 20.20 48.12 4.23
C TRP A 382 19.05 48.89 3.60
N ASP A 383 18.58 49.92 4.29
CA ASP A 383 17.53 50.83 3.85
C ASP A 383 18.12 52.23 3.74
N HIS A 384 17.94 52.87 2.59
CA HIS A 384 18.36 54.23 2.30
C HIS A 384 17.14 55.09 2.02
N GLU A 385 16.82 55.96 2.96
CA GLU A 385 15.79 56.97 2.81
C GLU A 385 16.34 58.15 2.00
N LEU A 386 15.58 58.61 1.00
CA LEU A 386 16.08 59.61 0.05
C LEU A 386 15.85 61.07 0.51
N SER A 387 14.88 61.33 1.40
CA SER A 387 14.57 62.71 1.83
C SER A 387 13.80 62.77 3.16
N PRO A 388 14.42 63.08 4.31
CA PRO A 388 15.86 63.34 4.47
C PRO A 388 16.70 62.10 4.13
N SER A 389 17.95 62.33 3.74
CA SER A 389 18.89 61.25 3.42
C SER A 389 19.33 60.58 4.72
N THR A 390 18.87 59.36 4.96
CA THR A 390 19.21 58.60 6.17
C THR A 390 19.48 57.14 5.81
N ASP A 391 20.54 56.56 6.39
CA ASP A 391 20.90 55.16 6.19
C ASP A 391 20.63 54.32 7.44
N SER A 392 19.91 53.21 7.27
CA SER A 392 19.77 52.20 8.32
C SER A 392 20.25 50.83 7.86
N VAL A 393 20.89 50.10 8.77
CA VAL A 393 21.42 48.76 8.53
C VAL A 393 20.84 47.82 9.59
N SER A 394 20.38 46.66 9.15
CA SER A 394 19.80 45.67 10.02
C SER A 394 20.33 44.26 9.78
N VAL A 395 20.55 43.53 10.86
CA VAL A 395 20.98 42.12 10.85
C VAL A 395 19.90 41.28 11.50
N GLY A 396 19.34 40.34 10.76
CA GLY A 396 18.26 39.48 11.22
C GLY A 396 18.63 38.01 11.34
N TYR A 397 18.04 37.35 12.33
CA TYR A 397 18.07 35.90 12.53
C TYR A 397 16.65 35.34 12.64
N ARG A 398 16.35 34.29 11.86
CA ARG A 398 15.06 33.58 11.82
C ARG A 398 15.19 32.26 12.57
N PHE A 399 14.54 32.14 13.73
CA PHE A 399 14.62 30.96 14.60
C PHE A 399 13.81 29.76 14.06
N GLN A 400 12.66 30.02 13.42
CA GLN A 400 11.81 29.08 12.65
C GLN A 400 10.91 29.89 11.68
N ASP A 401 9.95 29.25 11.00
CA ASP A 401 9.01 29.92 10.09
C ASP A 401 8.12 30.99 10.75
N TYR A 402 8.05 31.06 12.08
CA TYR A 402 7.10 31.91 12.81
C TYR A 402 7.74 33.09 13.55
N LEU A 403 9.06 33.07 13.82
CA LEU A 403 9.71 34.07 14.67
C LEU A 403 11.12 34.43 14.19
N GLY A 404 11.38 35.73 14.10
CA GLY A 404 12.69 36.30 13.85
C GLY A 404 13.02 37.44 14.81
N VAL A 405 14.31 37.75 14.91
CA VAL A 405 14.83 38.91 15.63
C VAL A 405 15.77 39.66 14.71
N GLU A 406 15.67 40.99 14.69
CA GLU A 406 16.45 41.89 13.86
C GLU A 406 17.07 42.97 14.74
N LEU A 407 18.40 43.14 14.66
CA LEU A 407 19.11 44.24 15.27
C LEU A 407 19.24 45.35 14.23
N ILE A 408 18.67 46.52 14.52
CA ILE A 408 18.63 47.66 13.59
C ILE A 408 19.51 48.77 14.15
N ARG A 409 20.30 49.37 13.27
CA ARG A 409 21.10 50.55 13.54
C ARG A 409 20.75 51.62 12.52
N ASP A 410 20.34 52.77 13.03
CA ASP A 410 20.17 54.01 12.30
C ASP A 410 21.34 54.96 12.64
N GLU A 411 21.39 56.16 12.06
CA GLU A 411 22.46 57.14 12.30
C GLU A 411 22.58 57.53 13.78
N ASP A 412 21.44 57.71 14.46
CA ASP A 412 21.36 58.23 15.82
C ASP A 412 20.91 57.21 16.87
N ASP A 413 20.40 56.04 16.48
CA ASP A 413 19.77 55.09 17.39
C ASP A 413 20.02 53.60 17.02
N TYR A 414 19.82 52.70 17.98
CA TYR A 414 19.81 51.26 17.75
C TYR A 414 18.69 50.60 18.55
N TRP A 415 18.01 49.64 17.94
CA TRP A 415 16.94 48.91 18.60
C TRP A 415 16.86 47.47 18.13
N VAL A 416 16.11 46.68 18.88
CA VAL A 416 15.87 45.27 18.57
C VAL A 416 14.42 45.11 18.13
N ARG A 417 14.21 44.57 16.93
CA ARG A 417 12.89 44.23 16.41
C ARG A 417 12.64 42.74 16.54
N VAL A 418 11.50 42.37 17.10
CA VAL A 418 10.99 40.99 17.11
C VAL A 418 9.91 40.89 16.03
N ILE A 419 10.02 39.89 15.14
CA ILE A 419 9.11 39.70 14.00
C ILE A 419 8.40 38.35 14.15
N GLY A 420 7.08 38.38 14.26
CA GLY A 420 6.21 37.22 14.12
C GLY A 420 5.72 37.09 12.68
N HIS A 421 6.01 35.97 12.03
CA HIS A 421 5.48 35.66 10.69
C HIS A 421 4.16 34.89 10.82
N ILE A 422 3.15 35.27 10.02
CA ILE A 422 1.77 34.77 10.10
C ILE A 422 1.53 33.62 9.11
#